data_AF-A0A7V8TUA9-F1
#
_entry.id   AF-A0A7V8TUA9-F1
#
_cell.length_a   1.000
_cell.length_b   1.000
_cell.length_c   1.000
_cell.angle_alpha   90.00
_cell.angle_beta   90.00
_cell.angle_gamma   90.00
#
_symmetry.space_group_name_H-M   'P 1'
#
loop_
_entity.id
_entity.type
_entity.pdbx_description
1 polymer ?
#
loop_
_entity_poly.entity_id
_entity_poly.type
_entity_poly.pdbx_seq_one_letter_code
_entity_poly.pdbx_strand_id
1 'polypeptide(L)'
;MSRENDHIDRRIACLQAERIPAALISTMGYHCEVWRSNLRLYRDGVPRTYDLVIKVPRETYSVQEASLLRRDYRRLRERLGSIIPRTQFVVTEIDGQSSVFAISEAVSRWFDIANPAHEEEAVPLFRKLRLARADLMRFVEAADAWDTHENRVIDLYGLENMVLDRAHRLRYLDSFRVFFYADMLHAIDGEDETLRQRIELSRLRRDYLRFLVEASR
;
A
#
# COMPACT_ATOMS: atom_id res chain seq x y z
N MET A 1 -4.73 -32.02 -3.24
CA MET A 1 -4.88 -30.61 -2.82
C MET A 1 -3.73 -29.84 -3.44
N SER A 2 -3.97 -29.18 -4.57
CA SER A 2 -2.95 -28.58 -5.43
C SER A 2 -2.29 -27.37 -4.76
N ARG A 3 -0.97 -27.22 -4.94
CA ARG A 3 -0.18 -26.07 -4.52
C ARG A 3 -0.81 -24.79 -5.08
N GLU A 4 -1.33 -23.93 -4.21
CA GLU A 4 -1.60 -22.54 -4.56
C GLU A 4 -0.27 -21.90 -5.02
N ASN A 5 -0.29 -21.31 -6.22
CA ASN A 5 0.84 -20.79 -7.00
C ASN A 5 2.10 -20.43 -6.18
N ASP A 6 3.18 -21.19 -6.39
CA ASP A 6 4.51 -21.00 -5.77
C ASP A 6 5.43 -20.07 -6.58
N HIS A 7 4.90 -19.47 -7.64
CA HIS A 7 5.58 -18.53 -8.52
C HIS A 7 4.57 -17.55 -9.12
N ILE A 8 5.07 -16.42 -9.64
CA ILE A 8 4.26 -15.42 -10.32
C ILE A 8 3.98 -15.90 -11.75
N ASP A 9 2.70 -16.14 -12.09
CA ASP A 9 2.26 -16.68 -13.39
C ASP A 9 2.23 -15.62 -14.52
N ARG A 10 2.95 -14.51 -14.35
CA ARG A 10 3.00 -13.38 -15.30
C ARG A 10 4.42 -13.25 -15.83
N ARG A 11 4.57 -13.11 -17.15
CA ARG A 11 5.87 -12.94 -17.78
C ARG A 11 6.32 -11.49 -17.69
N ILE A 12 7.19 -11.19 -16.73
CA ILE A 12 7.73 -9.85 -16.51
C ILE A 12 9.11 -9.77 -17.16
N ALA A 13 9.30 -9.00 -18.24
CA ALA A 13 10.52 -9.10 -19.07
C ALA A 13 11.84 -8.88 -18.32
N CYS A 14 11.87 -7.99 -17.32
CA CYS A 14 13.06 -7.74 -16.51
C CYS A 14 13.18 -8.59 -15.23
N LEU A 15 12.29 -9.57 -15.04
CA LEU A 15 12.23 -10.42 -13.86
C LEU A 15 11.96 -11.87 -14.28
N GLN A 16 12.84 -12.81 -13.93
CA GLN A 16 12.60 -14.24 -14.15
C GLN A 16 11.55 -14.76 -13.17
N ALA A 17 10.32 -14.26 -13.28
CA ALA A 17 9.19 -14.45 -12.39
C ALA A 17 8.89 -15.94 -12.13
N GLU A 18 9.06 -16.78 -13.14
CA GLU A 18 8.90 -18.23 -13.11
C GLU A 18 9.96 -18.96 -12.28
N ARG A 19 11.08 -18.29 -11.96
CA ARG A 19 12.18 -18.84 -11.15
C ARG A 19 12.23 -18.26 -9.74
N ILE A 20 11.30 -17.37 -9.42
CA ILE A 20 11.24 -16.72 -8.11
C ILE A 20 10.21 -17.45 -7.26
N PRO A 21 10.62 -18.13 -6.18
CA PRO A 21 9.67 -18.68 -5.23
C PRO A 21 8.85 -17.53 -4.64
N ALA A 22 7.56 -17.51 -4.91
CA ALA A 22 6.66 -16.45 -4.51
C ALA A 22 5.32 -17.04 -4.08
N ALA A 23 4.79 -16.56 -2.95
CA ALA A 23 3.44 -16.88 -2.51
C ALA A 23 2.51 -15.73 -2.87
N LEU A 24 1.37 -16.04 -3.49
CA LEU A 24 0.30 -15.07 -3.69
C LEU A 24 -0.36 -14.75 -2.34
N ILE A 25 -0.13 -13.55 -1.83
CA ILE A 25 -0.64 -13.13 -0.51
C ILE A 25 -1.90 -12.27 -0.59
N SER A 26 -2.23 -11.74 -1.78
CA SER A 26 -3.52 -11.09 -2.01
C SER A 26 -3.89 -11.06 -3.49
N THR A 27 -5.05 -11.63 -3.81
CA THR A 27 -5.76 -11.44 -5.08
C THR A 27 -6.92 -10.45 -4.97
N MET A 28 -7.35 -10.14 -3.74
CA MET A 28 -8.50 -9.27 -3.47
C MET A 28 -8.21 -7.79 -3.75
N GLY A 29 -6.96 -7.43 -4.06
CA GLY A 29 -6.60 -6.11 -4.52
C GLY A 29 -7.25 -5.79 -5.87
N TYR A 30 -8.03 -4.72 -5.93
CA TYR A 30 -8.71 -4.27 -7.14
C TYR A 30 -7.74 -3.94 -8.29
N HIS A 31 -6.55 -3.42 -7.97
CA HIS A 31 -5.59 -2.94 -8.99
C HIS A 31 -4.48 -3.93 -9.34
N CYS A 32 -4.13 -4.84 -8.44
CA CYS A 32 -2.95 -5.68 -8.59
C CYS A 32 -3.06 -6.99 -7.80
N GLU A 33 -2.31 -7.98 -8.25
CA GLU A 33 -1.94 -9.14 -7.46
C GLU A 33 -0.72 -8.82 -6.61
N VAL A 34 -0.71 -9.31 -5.38
CA VAL A 34 0.35 -9.06 -4.42
C VAL A 34 1.02 -10.39 -4.07
N TRP A 35 2.30 -10.47 -4.41
CA TRP A 35 3.13 -11.65 -4.23
C TRP A 35 4.20 -11.38 -3.19
N ARG A 36 4.46 -12.33 -2.28
CA ARG A 36 5.57 -12.24 -1.33
C ARG A 36 6.66 -13.23 -1.70
N SER A 37 7.90 -12.77 -1.73
CA SER A 37 9.05 -13.62 -2.05
C SER A 37 10.22 -13.33 -1.13
N ASN A 38 10.95 -14.38 -0.76
CA ASN A 38 12.25 -14.28 -0.10
C ASN A 38 13.35 -14.42 -1.16
N LEU A 39 13.78 -13.29 -1.70
CA LEU A 39 14.79 -13.23 -2.76
C LEU A 39 16.20 -13.19 -2.17
N ARG A 40 17.04 -14.14 -2.54
CA ARG A 40 18.47 -14.11 -2.23
C ARG A 40 19.21 -13.38 -3.34
N LEU A 41 19.68 -12.16 -3.06
CA LEU A 41 20.44 -11.34 -4.00
C LEU A 41 21.88 -11.21 -3.50
N TYR A 42 22.84 -11.23 -4.41
CA TYR A 42 24.24 -10.96 -4.08
C TYR A 42 24.48 -9.45 -4.15
N ARG A 43 25.00 -8.89 -3.06
CA ARG A 43 25.43 -7.49 -3.00
C ARG A 43 26.85 -7.47 -2.48
N ASP A 44 27.75 -6.88 -3.26
CA ASP A 44 29.18 -6.82 -2.95
C ASP A 44 29.79 -8.22 -2.70
N GLY A 45 29.37 -9.21 -3.50
CA GLY A 45 29.78 -10.62 -3.35
C GLY A 45 29.14 -11.36 -2.17
N VAL A 46 28.40 -10.67 -1.30
CA VAL A 46 27.76 -11.28 -0.12
C VAL A 46 26.29 -11.59 -0.43
N PRO A 47 25.84 -12.85 -0.25
CA PRO A 47 24.44 -13.18 -0.37
C PRO A 47 23.64 -12.51 0.75
N ARG A 48 22.60 -11.76 0.38
CA ARG A 48 21.62 -11.19 1.30
C ARG A 48 20.23 -11.67 0.90
N THR A 49 19.45 -12.09 1.89
CA THR A 49 18.04 -12.42 1.68
C THR A 49 17.19 -11.18 1.92
N TYR A 50 16.31 -10.89 0.97
CA TYR A 50 15.35 -9.80 1.02
C TYR A 50 13.95 -10.40 1.03
N ASP A 51 13.17 -10.03 2.05
CA ASP A 51 11.74 -10.33 2.10
C ASP A 51 10.99 -9.20 1.41
N LEU A 52 10.40 -9.52 0.25
CA LEU A 52 9.88 -8.55 -0.70
C LEU A 52 8.43 -8.82 -1.03
N VAL A 53 7.70 -7.75 -1.29
CA VAL A 53 6.37 -7.75 -1.87
C VAL A 53 6.46 -7.23 -3.29
N ILE A 54 5.97 -8.02 -4.24
CA ILE A 54 5.91 -7.72 -5.67
C ILE A 54 4.44 -7.52 -6.03
N LYS A 55 4.08 -6.32 -6.48
CA LYS A 55 2.73 -5.98 -6.93
C LYS A 55 2.70 -5.96 -8.44
N VAL A 56 1.92 -6.85 -9.03
CA VAL A 56 1.76 -6.98 -10.48
C VAL A 56 0.37 -6.48 -10.84
N PRO A 57 0.23 -5.44 -11.68
CA PRO A 57 -1.08 -4.89 -11.96
C PRO A 57 -1.95 -5.86 -12.77
N ARG A 58 -3.26 -5.76 -12.55
CA ARG A 58 -4.25 -6.52 -13.33
C ARG A 58 -4.43 -5.93 -14.74
N GLU A 59 -4.30 -4.61 -14.84
CA GLU A 59 -4.39 -3.83 -16.07
C GLU A 59 -3.00 -3.32 -16.48
N THR A 60 -2.85 -2.95 -17.75
CA THR A 60 -1.62 -2.33 -18.24
C THR A 60 -1.60 -0.84 -17.95
N TYR A 61 -0.40 -0.31 -17.74
CA TYR A 61 -0.17 1.11 -17.47
C TYR A 61 0.79 1.68 -18.49
N SER A 62 0.44 2.81 -19.07
CA SER A 62 1.37 3.60 -19.88
C SER A 62 2.56 4.11 -19.05
N VAL A 63 3.63 4.52 -19.73
CA VAL A 63 4.80 5.13 -19.10
C VAL A 63 4.42 6.43 -18.35
N GLN A 64 3.46 7.18 -18.88
CA GLN A 64 2.94 8.39 -18.27
C GLN A 64 2.19 8.08 -16.97
N GLU A 65 1.30 7.09 -16.96
CA GLU A 65 0.60 6.68 -15.75
C GLU A 65 1.57 6.12 -14.71
N ALA A 66 2.54 5.29 -15.11
CA ALA A 66 3.58 4.80 -14.22
C ALA A 66 4.38 5.94 -13.57
N SER A 67 4.62 7.03 -14.32
CA SER A 67 5.29 8.23 -13.80
C SER A 67 4.43 8.98 -12.77
N LEU A 68 3.11 9.02 -12.96
CA LEU A 68 2.16 9.58 -11.99
C LEU A 68 2.13 8.74 -10.71
N LEU A 69 2.01 7.41 -10.82
CA LEU A 69 2.04 6.50 -9.66
C LEU A 69 3.31 6.69 -8.83
N ARG A 70 4.47 6.74 -9.51
CA ARG A 70 5.77 6.97 -8.85
C ARG A 70 5.84 8.36 -8.19
N ARG A 71 5.22 9.38 -8.77
CA ARG A 71 5.17 10.74 -8.19
C ARG A 71 4.33 10.77 -6.93
N ASP A 72 3.15 10.15 -6.96
CA ASP A 72 2.25 10.09 -5.82
C ASP A 72 2.86 9.32 -4.66
N TYR A 73 3.46 8.17 -4.96
CA TYR A 73 4.17 7.38 -3.97
C TYR A 73 5.33 8.14 -3.32
N ARG A 74 6.12 8.86 -4.13
CA ARG A 74 7.22 9.68 -3.63
C ARG A 74 6.73 10.78 -2.71
N ARG A 75 5.65 11.46 -3.07
CA ARG A 75 5.00 12.49 -2.23
C ARG A 75 4.58 11.90 -0.88
N LEU A 76 3.92 10.74 -0.91
CA LEU A 76 3.52 10.01 0.28
C LEU A 76 4.73 9.72 1.17
N ARG A 77 5.81 9.19 0.59
CA ARG A 77 7.05 8.83 1.28
C ARG A 77 7.83 10.02 1.83
N GLU A 78 7.90 11.12 1.09
CA GLU A 78 8.56 12.37 1.52
C GLU A 78 7.86 12.95 2.75
N ARG A 79 6.52 12.91 2.78
CA ARG A 79 5.74 13.45 3.90
C ARG A 79 5.70 12.53 5.12
N LEU A 80 5.55 11.22 4.90
CA LEU A 80 5.26 10.25 5.97
C LEU A 80 6.46 9.38 6.37
N GLY A 81 7.58 9.50 5.65
CA GLY A 81 8.84 8.86 6.01
C GLY A 81 8.70 7.33 6.12
N SER A 82 9.18 6.76 7.22
CA SER A 82 9.21 5.30 7.40
C SER A 82 7.83 4.65 7.56
N ILE A 83 6.74 5.41 7.74
CA ILE A 83 5.38 4.84 7.78
C ILE A 83 5.09 4.14 6.45
N ILE A 84 5.63 4.67 5.37
CA ILE A 84 5.51 4.10 4.04
C ILE A 84 6.69 3.13 3.84
N PRO A 85 6.47 1.85 3.43
CA PRO A 85 7.52 0.92 3.01
C PRO A 85 8.41 1.53 1.94
N ARG A 86 9.58 0.98 1.61
CA ARG A 86 10.32 1.44 0.41
C ARG A 86 9.76 0.71 -0.80
N THR A 87 9.19 1.44 -1.76
CA THR A 87 8.69 0.87 -3.03
C THR A 87 9.44 1.44 -4.22
N GLN A 88 9.80 0.56 -5.15
CA GLN A 88 10.33 0.89 -6.46
C GLN A 88 9.32 0.48 -7.53
N PHE A 89 9.03 1.41 -8.45
CA PHE A 89 8.24 1.15 -9.65
C PHE A 89 9.18 0.88 -10.82
N VAL A 90 8.95 -0.21 -11.55
CA VAL A 90 9.78 -0.66 -12.67
C VAL A 90 8.90 -0.77 -13.90
N VAL A 91 9.14 0.11 -14.88
CA VAL A 91 8.49 0.06 -16.19
C VAL A 91 9.18 -1.02 -17.02
N THR A 92 8.39 -1.94 -17.57
CA THR A 92 8.85 -3.12 -18.31
C THR A 92 7.72 -3.64 -19.18
N GLU A 93 7.98 -4.69 -19.95
CA GLU A 93 6.90 -5.49 -20.55
C GLU A 93 6.40 -6.54 -19.54
N ILE A 94 5.08 -6.68 -19.45
CA ILE A 94 4.36 -7.73 -18.72
C ILE A 94 3.46 -8.43 -19.73
N ASP A 95 3.66 -9.73 -19.94
CA ASP A 95 2.96 -10.53 -20.96
C ASP A 95 3.01 -9.92 -22.38
N GLY A 96 4.16 -9.31 -22.71
CA GLY A 96 4.40 -8.68 -24.02
C GLY A 96 3.78 -7.28 -24.18
N GLN A 97 3.18 -6.71 -23.14
CA GLN A 97 2.63 -5.36 -23.15
C GLN A 97 3.42 -4.43 -22.23
N SER A 98 3.68 -3.19 -22.68
CA SER A 98 4.30 -2.17 -21.83
C SER A 98 3.43 -1.90 -20.60
N SER A 99 4.02 -2.00 -19.42
CA SER A 99 3.35 -1.82 -18.14
C SER A 99 4.37 -1.47 -17.05
N VAL A 100 3.94 -1.51 -15.79
CA VAL A 100 4.75 -1.25 -14.60
C VAL A 100 4.43 -2.28 -13.53
N PHE A 101 5.42 -2.71 -12.78
CA PHE A 101 5.19 -3.43 -11.52
C PHE A 101 5.91 -2.71 -10.38
N ALA A 102 5.52 -3.02 -9.15
CA ALA A 102 6.11 -2.42 -7.98
C ALA A 102 6.77 -3.48 -7.09
N ILE A 103 7.97 -3.22 -6.58
CA ILE A 103 8.65 -4.04 -5.57
C ILE A 103 8.78 -3.21 -4.30
N SER A 104 8.47 -3.81 -3.16
CA SER A 104 8.60 -3.17 -1.85
C SER A 104 9.14 -4.11 -0.79
N GLU A 105 9.69 -3.55 0.29
CA GLU A 105 10.04 -4.32 1.50
C GLU A 105 8.77 -4.93 2.10
N ALA A 106 8.79 -6.23 2.38
CA ALA A 106 7.66 -6.88 3.04
C ALA A 106 7.55 -6.39 4.49
N VAL A 107 6.32 -6.10 4.90
CA VAL A 107 6.03 -5.73 6.30
C VAL A 107 5.55 -6.96 7.06
N SER A 108 6.25 -7.29 8.14
CA SER A 108 5.82 -8.32 9.08
C SER A 108 4.71 -7.78 9.98
N ARG A 109 3.47 -7.90 9.51
CA ARG A 109 2.25 -7.46 10.21
C ARG A 109 2.16 -8.11 11.60
N TRP A 110 1.78 -7.33 12.59
CA TRP A 110 1.52 -7.80 13.95
C TRP A 110 0.11 -7.47 14.40
N PHE A 111 -0.36 -6.24 14.16
CA PHE A 111 -1.69 -5.80 14.58
C PHE A 111 -2.31 -4.92 13.49
N ASP A 112 -3.55 -5.23 13.10
CA ASP A 112 -4.29 -4.45 12.12
C ASP A 112 -5.03 -3.30 12.81
N ILE A 113 -4.59 -2.08 12.51
CA ILE A 113 -5.14 -0.85 13.08
C ILE A 113 -6.28 -0.32 12.21
N ALA A 114 -6.30 -0.63 10.91
CA ALA A 114 -7.31 -0.09 10.00
C ALA A 114 -8.71 -0.70 10.25
N ASN A 115 -8.80 -1.82 10.97
CA ASN A 115 -10.05 -2.48 11.33
C ASN A 115 -10.66 -1.92 12.64
N PRO A 116 -11.85 -1.28 12.60
CA PRO A 116 -12.55 -0.80 13.80
C PRO A 116 -12.94 -1.90 14.79
N ALA A 117 -13.03 -3.16 14.36
CA ALA A 117 -13.31 -4.27 15.26
C ALA A 117 -12.23 -4.47 16.35
N HIS A 118 -11.04 -3.89 16.17
CA HIS A 118 -9.94 -3.98 17.13
C HIS A 118 -9.80 -2.72 18.01
N GLU A 119 -10.77 -1.80 18.00
CA GLU A 119 -10.70 -0.51 18.71
C GLU A 119 -10.35 -0.66 20.20
N GLU A 120 -11.01 -1.58 20.90
CA GLU A 120 -10.83 -1.83 22.35
C GLU A 120 -9.37 -2.21 22.69
N GLU A 121 -8.68 -2.88 21.77
CA GLU A 121 -7.27 -3.26 21.90
C GLU A 121 -6.33 -2.16 21.39
N ALA A 122 -6.72 -1.45 20.33
CA ALA A 122 -5.92 -0.43 19.67
C ALA A 122 -5.65 0.78 20.58
N VAL A 123 -6.66 1.27 21.30
CA VAL A 123 -6.52 2.45 22.17
C VAL A 123 -5.50 2.22 23.30
N PRO A 124 -5.57 1.15 24.10
CA PRO A 124 -4.53 0.83 25.09
C PRO A 124 -3.13 0.65 24.48
N LEU A 125 -3.02 0.10 23.27
CA LEU A 125 -1.75 -0.06 22.57
C LEU A 125 -1.12 1.29 22.26
N PHE A 126 -1.86 2.24 21.69
CA PHE A 126 -1.34 3.57 21.36
C PHE A 126 -1.03 4.44 22.58
N ARG A 127 -1.71 4.22 23.72
CA ARG A 127 -1.31 4.83 25.01
C ARG A 127 0.10 4.37 25.44
N LYS A 128 0.44 3.10 25.21
CA LYS A 128 1.75 2.53 25.55
C LYS A 128 2.82 2.86 24.49
N LEU A 129 2.48 2.77 23.22
CA LEU A 129 3.39 2.90 22.07
C LEU A 129 3.47 4.35 21.58
N ARG A 130 4.13 5.22 22.36
CA ARG A 130 4.17 6.67 22.09
C ARG A 130 4.71 7.04 20.71
N LEU A 131 5.71 6.31 20.20
CA LEU A 131 6.25 6.53 18.86
C LEU A 131 5.24 6.16 17.76
N ALA A 132 4.54 5.04 17.91
CA ALA A 132 3.49 4.64 16.97
C ALA A 132 2.33 5.64 16.99
N ARG A 133 1.97 6.16 18.17
CA ARG A 133 0.94 7.22 18.32
C ARG A 133 1.35 8.51 17.62
N ALA A 134 2.62 8.92 17.76
CA ALA A 134 3.14 10.08 17.05
C ALA A 134 3.16 9.87 15.53
N ASP A 135 3.53 8.68 15.07
CA ASP A 135 3.47 8.31 13.65
C ASP A 135 2.01 8.33 13.13
N LEU A 136 1.04 7.83 13.91
CA LEU A 136 -0.38 7.84 13.55
C LEU A 136 -0.93 9.27 13.46
N MET A 137 -0.56 10.13 14.41
CA MET A 137 -0.92 11.54 14.38
C MET A 137 -0.39 12.23 13.12
N ARG A 138 0.89 12.03 12.77
CA ARG A 138 1.45 12.55 11.50
C ARG A 138 0.73 12.01 10.27
N PHE A 139 0.33 10.74 10.29
CA PHE A 139 -0.43 10.13 9.19
C PHE A 139 -1.77 10.82 8.99
N VAL A 140 -2.56 10.96 10.07
CA VAL A 140 -3.88 11.61 10.03
C VAL A 140 -3.76 13.07 9.59
N GLU A 141 -2.80 13.82 10.14
CA GLU A 141 -2.56 15.22 9.75
C GLU A 141 -2.21 15.38 8.26
N ALA A 142 -1.40 14.47 7.71
CA ALA A 142 -1.09 14.50 6.28
C ALA A 142 -2.30 14.12 5.41
N ALA A 143 -3.07 13.10 5.83
CA ALA A 143 -4.27 12.68 5.13
C ALA A 143 -5.33 13.80 5.09
N ASP A 144 -5.49 14.54 6.19
CA ASP A 144 -6.39 15.69 6.27
C ASP A 144 -5.94 16.83 5.37
N ALA A 145 -4.64 17.15 5.38
CA ALA A 145 -4.08 18.20 4.54
C ALA A 145 -4.26 17.89 3.04
N TRP A 146 -4.01 16.65 2.61
CA TRP A 146 -4.20 16.24 1.21
C TRP A 146 -5.66 16.27 0.77
N ASP A 147 -6.59 15.81 1.62
CA ASP A 147 -8.01 15.83 1.27
C ASP A 147 -8.53 17.27 1.18
N THR A 148 -8.20 18.09 2.19
CA THR A 148 -8.76 19.45 2.32
C THR A 148 -8.14 20.45 1.34
N HIS A 149 -6.84 20.35 1.05
CA HIS A 149 -6.13 21.35 0.24
C HIS A 149 -5.82 20.89 -1.18
N GLU A 150 -5.79 19.59 -1.44
CA GLU A 150 -5.40 19.05 -2.75
C GLU A 150 -6.48 18.16 -3.39
N ASN A 151 -7.65 17.99 -2.77
CA ASN A 151 -8.70 17.04 -3.20
C ASN A 151 -8.18 15.60 -3.38
N ARG A 152 -7.18 15.22 -2.58
CA ARG A 152 -6.52 13.91 -2.63
C ARG A 152 -6.84 13.11 -1.37
N VAL A 153 -7.55 12.01 -1.55
CA VAL A 153 -7.91 11.11 -0.45
C VAL A 153 -6.95 9.93 -0.45
N ILE A 154 -6.20 9.71 0.63
CA ILE A 154 -5.34 8.51 0.73
C ILE A 154 -6.22 7.26 0.64
N ASP A 155 -5.79 6.27 -0.13
CA ASP A 155 -6.50 5.00 -0.25
C ASP A 155 -6.48 4.23 1.08
N LEU A 156 -7.59 4.30 1.81
CA LEU A 156 -7.84 3.50 3.01
C LEU A 156 -8.97 2.51 2.77
N TYR A 157 -9.29 2.18 1.51
CA TYR A 157 -10.41 1.30 1.16
C TYR A 157 -10.17 -0.17 1.52
N GLY A 158 -8.91 -0.60 1.64
CA GLY A 158 -8.55 -1.93 2.13
C GLY A 158 -8.55 -2.00 3.66
N LEU A 159 -9.06 -3.11 4.22
CA LEU A 159 -9.17 -3.29 5.68
C LEU A 159 -7.82 -3.38 6.39
N GLU A 160 -6.76 -3.78 5.69
CA GLU A 160 -5.42 -4.02 6.25
C GLU A 160 -4.40 -2.96 5.81
N ASN A 161 -4.87 -1.77 5.41
CA ASN A 161 -4.01 -0.72 4.87
C ASN A 161 -3.17 -0.03 5.96
N MET A 162 -3.49 -0.19 7.24
CA MET A 162 -2.74 0.39 8.35
C MET A 162 -2.47 -0.65 9.43
N VAL A 163 -1.20 -0.92 9.71
CA VAL A 163 -0.79 -1.97 10.66
C VAL A 163 0.33 -1.50 11.58
N LEU A 164 0.47 -2.16 12.73
CA LEU A 164 1.73 -2.21 13.45
C LEU A 164 2.53 -3.41 12.95
N ASP A 165 3.82 -3.20 12.69
CA ASP A 165 4.75 -4.30 12.45
C ASP A 165 5.21 -4.96 13.76
N ARG A 166 5.96 -6.07 13.66
CA ARG A 166 6.54 -6.76 14.82
C ARG A 166 7.51 -5.93 15.66
N ALA A 167 7.98 -4.80 15.15
CA ALA A 167 8.78 -3.82 15.90
C ALA A 167 7.89 -2.68 16.45
N HIS A 168 6.56 -2.86 16.43
CA HIS A 168 5.55 -1.90 16.86
C HIS A 168 5.63 -0.55 16.15
N ARG A 169 6.13 -0.52 14.91
CA ARG A 169 6.14 0.67 14.05
C ARG A 169 4.86 0.69 13.23
N LEU A 170 4.28 1.89 13.07
CA LEU A 170 3.16 2.10 12.18
C LEU A 170 3.59 1.92 10.72
N ARG A 171 2.83 1.17 9.94
CA ARG A 171 3.05 0.95 8.51
C ARG A 171 1.75 1.11 7.73
N TYR A 172 1.80 1.94 6.70
CA TYR A 172 0.75 2.02 5.69
C TYR A 172 1.07 1.03 4.57
N LEU A 173 0.24 -0.01 4.43
CA LEU A 173 0.35 -1.00 3.38
C LEU A 173 -0.49 -0.52 2.20
N ASP A 174 0.19 0.12 1.26
CA ASP A 174 -0.42 0.78 0.13
C ASP A 174 -1.00 -0.20 -0.89
N SER A 175 -2.01 0.23 -1.63
CA SER A 175 -2.40 -0.41 -2.88
C SER A 175 -1.46 0.08 -4.01
N PHE A 176 -1.73 -0.30 -5.27
CA PHE A 176 -0.94 0.18 -6.42
C PHE A 176 -1.18 1.68 -6.71
N ARG A 177 -2.35 2.22 -6.30
CA ARG A 177 -2.74 3.62 -6.42
C ARG A 177 -2.99 4.19 -5.03
N VAL A 178 -2.13 5.08 -4.55
CA VAL A 178 -2.14 5.52 -3.14
C VAL A 178 -3.13 6.66 -2.84
N PHE A 179 -3.69 7.31 -3.87
CA PHE A 179 -4.68 8.37 -3.75
C PHE A 179 -5.90 8.11 -4.65
N PHE A 180 -7.06 8.50 -4.15
CA PHE A 180 -8.23 8.85 -4.95
C PHE A 180 -8.27 10.36 -5.17
N TYR A 181 -8.69 10.78 -6.35
CA TYR A 181 -8.76 12.18 -6.78
C TYR A 181 -10.22 12.61 -6.76
N ALA A 182 -10.64 13.36 -5.73
CA ALA A 182 -12.04 13.68 -5.51
C ALA A 182 -12.60 14.68 -6.55
N ASP A 183 -11.73 15.50 -7.14
CA ASP A 183 -12.04 16.39 -8.25
C ASP A 183 -12.44 15.62 -9.53
N MET A 184 -12.01 14.36 -9.67
CA MET A 184 -12.37 13.51 -10.82
C MET A 184 -13.80 12.98 -10.77
N LEU A 185 -14.51 13.08 -9.63
CA LEU A 185 -15.90 12.60 -9.49
C LEU A 185 -16.87 13.28 -10.45
N HIS A 186 -16.55 14.50 -10.90
CA HIS A 186 -17.38 15.32 -11.78
C HIS A 186 -16.78 15.49 -13.19
N ALA A 187 -15.69 14.78 -13.50
CA ALA A 187 -14.95 14.97 -14.74
C ALA A 187 -15.52 14.18 -15.93
N ILE A 188 -16.43 13.25 -15.70
CA ILE A 188 -17.07 12.41 -16.73
C ILE A 188 -18.59 12.52 -16.55
N ASP A 189 -19.35 12.55 -17.65
CA ASP A 189 -20.82 12.53 -17.61
C ASP A 189 -21.31 11.24 -16.94
N GLY A 190 -21.81 11.37 -15.71
CA GLY A 190 -22.20 10.27 -14.84
C GLY A 190 -21.27 10.15 -13.63
N GLU A 191 -21.84 10.14 -12.43
CA GLU A 191 -21.08 10.02 -11.19
C GLU A 191 -20.50 8.61 -11.09
N ASP A 192 -19.17 8.48 -10.96
CA ASP A 192 -18.53 7.20 -10.66
C ASP A 192 -18.85 6.81 -9.21
N GLU A 193 -19.97 6.12 -9.05
CA GLU A 193 -20.49 5.65 -7.77
C GLU A 193 -19.49 4.72 -7.06
N THR A 194 -18.66 3.98 -7.82
CA THR A 194 -17.62 3.13 -7.23
C THR A 194 -16.49 3.97 -6.64
N LEU A 195 -16.03 4.99 -7.35
CA LEU A 195 -15.02 5.92 -6.85
C LEU A 195 -15.53 6.72 -5.65
N ARG A 196 -16.79 7.17 -5.68
CA ARG A 196 -17.45 7.84 -4.55
C ARG A 196 -17.41 6.99 -3.30
N GLN A 197 -17.91 5.75 -3.38
CA GLN A 197 -17.95 4.84 -2.23
C GLN A 197 -16.55 4.59 -1.65
N ARG A 198 -15.53 4.50 -2.49
CA ARG A 198 -14.14 4.34 -2.05
C ARG A 198 -13.60 5.56 -1.32
N ILE A 199 -13.90 6.75 -1.84
CA ILE A 199 -13.54 8.03 -1.21
C ILE A 199 -14.23 8.16 0.15
N GLU A 200 -15.54 7.93 0.22
CA GLU A 200 -16.33 8.01 1.44
C GLU A 200 -15.84 7.04 2.51
N LEU A 201 -15.62 5.77 2.13
CA LEU A 201 -15.10 4.78 3.07
C LEU A 201 -13.68 5.10 3.54
N SER A 202 -12.83 5.64 2.65
CA SER A 202 -11.48 6.05 3.02
C SER A 202 -11.48 7.23 4.01
N ARG A 203 -12.40 8.19 3.82
CA ARG A 203 -12.61 9.31 4.77
C ARG A 203 -13.12 8.80 6.12
N LEU A 204 -14.13 7.91 6.13
CA LEU A 204 -14.65 7.30 7.35
C LEU A 204 -13.54 6.58 8.14
N ARG A 205 -12.68 5.84 7.45
CA ARG A 205 -11.55 5.15 8.10
C ARG A 205 -10.49 6.10 8.60
N ARG A 206 -10.21 7.19 7.88
CA ARG A 206 -9.35 8.26 8.40
C ARG A 206 -9.91 8.85 9.69
N ASP A 207 -11.23 9.07 9.76
CA ASP A 207 -11.87 9.60 10.97
C ASP A 207 -11.77 8.60 12.15
N TYR A 208 -11.88 7.30 11.89
CA TYR A 208 -11.57 6.27 12.89
C TYR A 208 -10.11 6.34 13.36
N LEU A 209 -9.14 6.47 12.45
CA LEU A 209 -7.74 6.64 12.83
C LEU A 209 -7.50 7.92 13.65
N ARG A 210 -8.22 9.00 13.36
CA ARG A 210 -8.21 10.24 14.16
C ARG A 210 -8.75 9.98 15.57
N PHE A 211 -9.88 9.29 15.68
CA PHE A 211 -10.44 8.88 16.97
C PHE A 211 -9.42 8.09 17.80
N LEU A 212 -8.70 7.13 17.20
CA LEU A 212 -7.66 6.39 17.92
C LEU A 212 -6.57 7.30 18.48
N VAL A 213 -6.16 8.34 17.74
CA VAL A 213 -5.19 9.34 18.24
C VAL A 213 -5.75 10.07 19.46
N GLU A 214 -6.99 10.51 19.41
CA GLU A 214 -7.66 11.30 20.45
C GLU A 214 -7.92 10.48 21.72
N ALA A 215 -8.50 9.29 21.58
CA ALA A 215 -8.82 8.38 22.68
C ALA A 215 -7.55 7.85 23.38
N SER A 216 -6.42 7.86 22.67
CA SER A 216 -5.13 7.39 23.17
C SER A 216 -4.27 8.48 23.80
N ARG A 217 -4.75 9.73 23.93
CA ARG A 217 -3.97 10.84 24.50
C ARG A 217 -3.62 10.61 25.96
#